data_AF-A0AAT9M5M6-F1
#
_entry.id   AF-A0AAT9M5M6-F1
#
_cell.length_a   1.000
_cell.length_b   1.000
_cell.length_c   1.000
_cell.angle_alpha   90.00
_cell.angle_beta   90.00
_cell.angle_gamma   90.00
#
_symmetry.space_group_name_H-M   'P 1'
#
loop_
_entity.id
_entity.type
_entity.pdbx_description
1 polymer ?
#
loop_
_entity_poly.entity_id
_entity_poly.type
_entity_poly.pdbx_seq_one_letter_code
_entity_poly.pdbx_strand_id
1 'polypeptide(L)'
;MAGQIDVGGGYSIDIDDAKKFTDALQAQLDQLQIAQAQANRELVVFPPGHDDYSAAWANSANQMVTQHATWNQGKQQELADLIKKVNAVVEQYKQTEHDNTLRA
;
A
#
# COMPACT_ATOMS: atom_id res chain seq x y z
N MET A 1 20.39 -15.33 19.71
CA MET A 1 20.65 -13.89 19.48
C MET A 1 19.42 -13.35 18.78
N ALA A 2 18.87 -12.19 19.18
CA ALA A 2 17.74 -11.61 18.45
C ALA A 2 18.28 -11.05 17.13
N GLY A 3 17.85 -11.61 16.00
CA GLY A 3 18.25 -11.14 14.68
C GLY A 3 17.62 -9.79 14.39
N GLN A 4 18.44 -8.81 14.04
CA GLN A 4 18.02 -7.43 13.80
C GLN A 4 18.26 -7.04 12.34
N ILE A 5 17.28 -6.39 11.73
CA ILE A 5 17.31 -5.91 10.34
C ILE A 5 17.51 -4.39 10.36
N ASP A 6 18.59 -3.90 9.74
CA ASP A 6 18.78 -2.47 9.49
C ASP A 6 17.82 -2.02 8.38
N VAL A 7 16.97 -1.04 8.69
CA VAL A 7 16.00 -0.46 7.74
C VAL A 7 16.40 0.94 7.25
N GLY A 8 17.60 1.41 7.62
CA GLY A 8 18.15 2.71 7.24
C GLY A 8 17.81 3.83 8.23
N GLY A 9 18.60 4.91 8.19
CA GLY A 9 18.39 6.08 9.05
C GLY A 9 18.69 5.86 10.55
N GLY A 10 19.43 4.80 10.89
CA GLY A 10 19.74 4.43 12.28
C GLY A 10 18.67 3.59 12.97
N TYR A 11 17.62 3.19 12.25
CA TYR A 11 16.57 2.32 12.76
C TYR A 11 16.85 0.87 12.41
N SER A 12 16.62 0.01 13.39
CA SER A 12 16.84 -1.42 13.26
C SER A 12 15.67 -2.14 13.94
N ILE A 13 15.10 -3.09 13.22
CA ILE A 13 13.87 -3.79 13.62
C ILE A 13 14.24 -5.23 13.97
N ASP A 14 13.75 -5.72 15.11
CA ASP A 14 13.83 -7.14 15.42
C ASP A 14 13.02 -7.95 14.41
N ILE A 15 13.48 -9.14 14.02
CA ILE A 15 12.78 -9.99 13.03
C ILE A 15 11.31 -10.25 13.42
N ASP A 16 11.01 -10.39 14.71
CA ASP A 16 9.65 -10.59 15.22
C ASP A 16 8.79 -9.32 15.10
N ASP A 17 9.40 -8.14 15.19
CA ASP A 17 8.73 -6.85 14.98
C ASP A 17 8.61 -6.49 13.50
N ALA A 18 9.49 -7.03 12.65
CA ALA A 18 9.40 -6.87 11.19
C ALA A 18 8.10 -7.45 10.64
N LYS A 19 7.68 -8.60 11.16
CA LYS A 19 6.40 -9.22 10.79
C LYS A 19 5.21 -8.38 11.25
N LYS A 20 5.21 -7.89 12.49
CA LYS A 20 4.14 -7.00 12.99
C LYS A 20 4.05 -5.72 12.16
N PHE A 21 5.20 -5.18 11.77
CA PHE A 21 5.29 -3.99 10.92
C PHE A 21 4.70 -4.25 9.52
N THR A 22 5.08 -5.34 8.86
CA THR A 22 4.53 -5.66 7.52
C THR A 22 3.05 -6.02 7.57
N ASP A 23 2.60 -6.72 8.61
CA ASP A 23 1.18 -7.02 8.83
C ASP A 23 0.36 -5.71 9.06
N ALA A 24 0.90 -4.74 9.79
CA ALA A 24 0.27 -3.43 9.98
C ALA A 24 0.21 -2.62 8.68
N LEU A 25 1.26 -2.64 7.86
CA LEU A 25 1.26 -2.00 6.55
C LEU A 25 0.25 -2.63 5.60
N GLN A 26 0.10 -3.97 5.63
CA GLN A 26 -0.90 -4.67 4.83
C GLN A 26 -2.31 -4.29 5.27
N ALA A 27 -2.57 -4.23 6.58
CA ALA A 27 -3.88 -3.81 7.09
C ALA A 27 -4.23 -2.36 6.68
N GLN A 28 -3.26 -1.46 6.67
CA GLN A 28 -3.46 -0.08 6.18
C GLN A 28 -3.73 -0.05 4.66
N LEU A 29 -3.03 -0.88 3.88
CA LEU A 29 -3.27 -1.01 2.45
C LEU A 29 -4.69 -1.49 2.16
N ASP A 30 -5.18 -2.48 2.90
CA ASP A 30 -6.55 -3.00 2.76
C ASP A 30 -7.59 -1.92 3.10
N GLN A 31 -7.35 -1.12 4.16
CA GLN A 31 -8.22 0.01 4.52
C GLN A 31 -8.23 1.10 3.44
N LEU A 32 -7.08 1.41 2.84
CA LEU A 32 -6.98 2.38 1.74
C LEU A 32 -7.76 1.93 0.51
N GLN A 33 -7.72 0.64 0.18
CA GLN A 33 -8.49 0.06 -0.92
C GLN A 33 -10.00 0.20 -0.70
N ILE A 34 -10.47 -0.07 0.52
CA ILE A 34 -11.89 0.09 0.89
C ILE A 34 -12.30 1.56 0.81
N ALA A 35 -11.49 2.46 1.39
CA ALA A 35 -11.76 3.89 1.39
C ALA A 35 -11.80 4.47 -0.04
N GLN A 36 -10.88 4.04 -0.91
CA GLN A 36 -10.88 4.44 -2.31
C GLN A 36 -12.14 3.94 -3.05
N ALA A 37 -12.54 2.68 -2.84
CA ALA A 37 -13.74 2.13 -3.47
C ALA A 37 -15.03 2.85 -3.01
N GLN A 38 -15.05 3.31 -1.76
CA GLN A 38 -16.14 4.14 -1.25
C GLN A 38 -16.11 5.55 -1.86
N ALA A 39 -14.97 6.23 -1.82
CA ALA A 39 -14.81 7.57 -2.38
C ALA A 39 -15.15 7.61 -3.88
N ASN A 40 -14.73 6.61 -4.66
CA ASN A 40 -15.07 6.52 -6.08
C ASN A 40 -16.58 6.42 -6.33
N ARG A 41 -17.35 5.82 -5.42
CA ARG A 41 -18.82 5.76 -5.55
C ARG A 41 -19.49 7.06 -5.15
N GLU A 42 -18.97 7.73 -4.13
CA GLU A 42 -19.52 8.98 -3.60
C GLU A 42 -19.20 10.19 -4.49
N LEU A 43 -18.05 10.18 -5.17
CA LEU A 43 -17.58 11.31 -5.97
C LEU A 43 -18.04 11.28 -7.43
N VAL A 44 -18.59 10.15 -7.91
CA VAL A 44 -19.16 10.09 -9.26
C VAL A 44 -20.43 10.93 -9.30
N VAL A 45 -20.46 11.88 -10.22
CA VAL A 45 -21.54 12.86 -10.30
C VAL A 45 -22.37 12.65 -11.56
N PHE A 46 -23.69 12.77 -11.39
CA PHE A 46 -24.65 12.86 -12.49
C PHE A 46 -24.91 14.33 -12.82
N PRO A 47 -25.12 14.67 -14.10
CA PRO A 47 -25.44 16.05 -14.47
C PRO A 47 -26.75 16.50 -13.82
N PRO A 48 -26.80 17.68 -13.18
CA PRO A 48 -28.02 18.20 -12.53
C PRO A 48 -29.15 18.60 -13.50
N GLY A 49 -28.96 18.48 -14.82
CA GLY A 49 -29.92 18.84 -15.85
C GLY A 49 -29.67 18.12 -17.17
N HIS A 50 -30.41 18.52 -18.21
CA HIS A 50 -30.32 17.97 -19.57
C HIS A 50 -29.61 18.92 -20.56
N ASP A 51 -28.84 19.89 -20.07
CA ASP A 51 -28.11 20.83 -20.91
C ASP A 51 -26.65 20.42 -21.13
N ASP A 52 -26.06 20.90 -22.23
CA ASP A 52 -24.69 20.55 -22.62
C ASP A 52 -23.66 21.00 -21.57
N TYR A 53 -23.95 22.08 -20.83
CA TYR A 53 -23.08 22.60 -19.78
C TYR A 53 -23.00 21.68 -18.55
N SER A 54 -24.15 21.20 -18.04
CA SER A 54 -24.16 20.27 -16.90
C SER A 54 -23.55 18.91 -17.26
N ALA A 55 -23.74 18.44 -18.49
CA ALA A 55 -23.11 17.24 -19.01
C ALA A 55 -21.57 17.40 -19.11
N ALA A 56 -21.08 18.52 -19.65
CA ALA A 56 -19.65 18.79 -19.74
C ALA A 56 -18.98 18.89 -18.36
N TRP A 57 -19.64 19.54 -17.39
CA TRP A 57 -19.16 19.61 -16.02
C TRP A 57 -19.08 18.22 -15.36
N ALA A 58 -20.15 17.42 -15.46
CA ALA A 58 -20.17 16.07 -14.89
C ALA A 58 -19.07 15.18 -15.50
N ASN A 59 -18.85 15.28 -16.81
CA ASN A 59 -17.75 14.58 -17.49
C ASN A 59 -16.38 15.00 -16.94
N SER A 60 -16.13 16.30 -16.78
CA SER A 60 -14.86 16.79 -16.23
C SER A 60 -14.66 16.35 -14.78
N ALA A 61 -15.70 16.44 -13.94
CA ALA A 61 -15.67 15.96 -12.56
C ALA A 61 -15.34 14.47 -12.49
N ASN A 62 -16.03 13.64 -13.27
CA ASN A 62 -15.80 12.20 -13.32
C ASN A 62 -14.41 11.83 -13.88
N GLN A 63 -13.86 12.62 -14.80
CA GLN A 63 -12.47 12.45 -15.27
C GLN A 63 -11.46 12.73 -14.15
N MET A 64 -11.67 13.77 -13.34
CA MET A 64 -10.80 14.06 -12.20
C MET A 64 -10.83 12.93 -11.16
N VAL A 65 -12.02 12.40 -10.85
CA VAL A 65 -12.18 11.23 -9.96
C VAL A 65 -11.41 10.03 -10.51
N THR A 66 -11.54 9.77 -11.82
CA THR A 66 -10.83 8.67 -12.49
C THR A 66 -9.31 8.85 -12.43
N GLN A 67 -8.80 10.04 -12.69
CA GLN A 67 -7.36 10.33 -12.62
C GLN A 67 -6.82 10.13 -11.21
N HIS A 68 -7.53 10.64 -10.20
CA HIS A 68 -7.16 10.46 -8.80
C HIS A 68 -7.18 8.98 -8.39
N ALA A 69 -8.19 8.22 -8.85
CA ALA A 69 -8.26 6.79 -8.59
C ALA A 69 -7.06 6.02 -9.17
N THR A 70 -6.69 6.31 -10.42
CA THR A 70 -5.52 5.69 -11.07
C THR A 70 -4.22 6.02 -10.34
N TRP A 71 -4.03 7.29 -9.96
CA TRP A 71 -2.86 7.70 -9.18
C TRP A 71 -2.78 6.99 -7.82
N ASN A 72 -3.89 6.93 -7.09
CA ASN A 72 -3.94 6.27 -5.78
C ASN A 72 -3.65 4.76 -5.90
N GLN A 73 -4.20 4.10 -6.92
CA GLN A 73 -3.91 2.69 -7.20
C GLN A 73 -2.41 2.46 -7.47
N GLY A 74 -1.75 3.36 -8.20
CA GLY A 74 -0.30 3.31 -8.39
C GLY A 74 0.49 3.38 -7.08
N LYS A 75 0.07 4.26 -6.15
CA LYS A 75 0.70 4.37 -4.82
C LYS A 75 0.47 3.17 -3.92
N GLN A 76 -0.72 2.59 -3.98
CA GLN A 76 -1.02 1.33 -3.29
C GLN A 76 -0.15 0.18 -3.82
N GLN A 77 0.11 0.14 -5.13
CA GLN A 77 0.97 -0.86 -5.73
C GLN A 77 2.45 -0.68 -5.34
N GLU A 78 2.94 0.55 -5.31
CA GLU A 78 4.28 0.88 -4.77
C GLU A 78 4.42 0.39 -3.32
N LEU A 79 3.41 0.64 -2.47
CA LEU A 79 3.41 0.18 -1.08
C LEU A 79 3.40 -1.35 -0.98
N ALA A 80 2.57 -2.03 -1.77
CA ALA A 80 2.51 -3.49 -1.81
C ALA A 80 3.86 -4.12 -2.20
N ASP A 81 4.56 -3.52 -3.17
CA ASP A 81 5.87 -3.99 -3.60
C ASP A 81 6.96 -3.73 -2.54
N LEU A 82 6.87 -2.63 -1.79
CA LEU A 82 7.75 -2.38 -0.64
C LEU A 82 7.52 -3.41 0.48
N ILE A 83 6.26 -3.73 0.80
CA ILE A 83 5.92 -4.78 1.79
C ILE A 83 6.52 -6.12 1.37
N LYS A 84 6.39 -6.50 0.09
CA LYS A 84 7.01 -7.73 -0.44
C LYS A 84 8.53 -7.75 -0.28
N LYS A 85 9.21 -6.63 -0.54
CA LYS A 85 10.67 -6.52 -0.37
C LYS A 85 11.07 -6.71 1.09
N VAL A 86 10.36 -6.06 2.03
CA VAL A 86 10.64 -6.22 3.46
C VAL A 86 10.44 -7.68 3.89
N ASN A 87 9.34 -8.31 3.49
CA ASN A 87 9.09 -9.73 3.78
C ASN A 87 10.17 -10.65 3.22
N ALA A 88 10.65 -10.39 1.99
CA ALA A 88 11.74 -11.17 1.39
C ALA A 88 13.05 -11.04 2.17
N VAL A 89 13.41 -9.82 2.61
CA VAL A 89 14.59 -9.57 3.45
C VAL A 89 14.46 -10.32 4.78
N VAL A 90 13.30 -10.23 5.44
CA VAL A 90 13.04 -10.94 6.70
C VAL A 90 13.24 -12.44 6.53
N GLU A 91 12.72 -13.03 5.45
CA GLU A 91 12.82 -14.47 5.21
C GLU A 91 14.27 -14.90 4.92
N GLN A 92 15.02 -14.12 4.14
CA GLN A 92 16.44 -14.38 3.88
C GLN A 92 17.28 -14.35 5.16
N TYR A 93 16.99 -13.42 6.06
CA TYR A 93 17.66 -13.35 7.37
C TYR A 93 17.35 -14.58 8.23
N LYS A 94 16.09 -15.04 8.30
CA LYS A 94 15.72 -16.25 9.02
C LYS A 94 16.45 -17.50 8.50
N GLN A 95 16.56 -17.63 7.18
CA GLN A 95 17.31 -18.73 6.56
C GLN A 95 18.80 -18.66 6.90
N THR A 96 19.40 -17.47 6.84
CA THR A 96 20.82 -17.27 7.18
C THR A 96 21.12 -17.62 8.64
N GLU A 97 20.27 -17.20 9.59
CA GLU A 97 20.39 -17.56 11.00
C GLU A 97 20.25 -19.08 11.21
N HIS A 98 19.27 -19.72 10.57
CA HIS A 98 19.07 -21.17 10.64
C HIS A 98 20.31 -21.94 10.14
N ASP A 99 20.85 -21.55 8.98
CA ASP A 99 22.02 -22.20 8.38
C ASP A 99 23.29 -22.01 9.21
N ASN A 100 23.46 -20.84 9.84
CA ASN A 100 24.57 -20.58 10.77
C ASN A 100 24.44 -21.43 12.04
N THR A 101 23.21 -21.63 12.54
CA THR A 101 22.95 -22.43 13.75
C THR A 101 23.18 -23.93 13.51
N LEU A 102 22.92 -24.44 12.29
CA LEU A 102 23.20 -25.83 11.92
C LEU A 102 24.69 -26.12 11.65
N ARG A 103 25.49 -25.08 11.38
CA ARG A 103 26.93 -25.20 11.12
C ARG A 103 27.81 -25.05 12.37
N ALA A 104 27.26 -24.53 13.46
CA ALA A 104 27.95 -24.34 14.75
C ALA A 104 27.85 -25.59 15.64
#